data_AF-A0A1G7SKL4-F1
#
_entry.id   AF-A0A1G7SKL4-F1
#
_cell.length_a   1.000
_cell.length_b   1.000
_cell.length_c   1.000
_cell.angle_alpha   90.00
_cell.angle_beta   90.00
_cell.angle_gamma   90.00
#
_symmetry.space_group_name_H-M   'P 1'
#
loop_
_entity.id
_entity.type
_entity.pdbx_description
1 polymer ?
#
loop_
_entity_poly.entity_id
_entity_poly.type
_entity_poly.pdbx_seq_one_letter_code
_entity_poly.pdbx_strand_id
1 'polypeptide(L)'
;MHAVARVWNQLEEILVAFLLAGMTLVTFSYVVFNNLYGVFYSLGDSLPFANDAMFSIGDSILYVAQEMTWSVALTKAMFGWLIFVGLAWGVRIGAHIGVDLLVRQFSPANQRLMAILALLICLGYCALMTYSSEQWVSVLYTVGTGAEDLDRFGVRQWHIVMIVPIGFALMFLRFLQIFIRVLQGKQQGMGLHSEVDDAVKLAETDKAETTK
;
A
#
# COMPACT_ATOMS: atom_id res chain seq x y z
N MET A 1 8.57 25.86 7.62
CA MET A 1 7.69 25.10 6.69
C MET A 1 8.35 23.87 6.06
N HIS A 2 9.67 23.85 5.81
CA HIS A 2 10.34 22.68 5.20
C HIS A 2 10.43 21.43 6.10
N ALA A 3 10.56 21.57 7.42
CA ALA A 3 10.65 20.43 8.35
C ALA A 3 9.34 19.64 8.43
N VAL A 4 8.20 20.33 8.56
CA VAL A 4 6.86 19.71 8.64
C VAL A 4 6.53 18.93 7.37
N ALA A 5 6.81 19.51 6.19
CA ALA A 5 6.61 18.84 4.92
C ALA A 5 7.51 17.60 4.75
N ARG A 6 8.73 17.63 5.29
CA ARG A 6 9.66 16.49 5.25
C ARG A 6 9.20 15.34 6.13
N VAL A 7 8.77 15.65 7.37
CA VAL A 7 8.22 14.64 8.30
C VAL A 7 6.97 14.00 7.69
N TRP A 8 6.03 14.82 7.19
CA TRP A 8 4.83 14.33 6.52
C TRP A 8 5.14 13.37 5.37
N ASN A 9 6.18 13.73 4.60
CA ASN A 9 6.61 12.95 3.46
C ASN A 9 7.28 11.62 3.84
N GLN A 10 7.96 11.54 4.97
CA GLN A 10 8.56 10.29 5.46
C GLN A 10 7.53 9.37 6.10
N LEU A 11 6.46 9.92 6.67
CA LEU A 11 5.39 9.12 7.29
C LEU A 11 4.71 8.17 6.31
N GLU A 12 4.41 8.59 5.08
CA GLU A 12 3.80 7.72 4.06
C GLU A 12 4.70 6.53 3.72
N GLU A 13 6.00 6.78 3.56
CA GLU A 13 6.99 5.75 3.21
C GLU A 13 7.22 4.78 4.37
N ILE A 14 7.34 5.29 5.60
CA ILE A 14 7.43 4.48 6.82
C ILE A 14 6.18 3.64 6.99
N LEU A 15 5.00 4.20 6.73
CA LEU A 15 3.73 3.48 6.86
C LEU A 15 3.61 2.35 5.82
N VAL A 16 4.00 2.60 4.56
CA VAL A 16 4.08 1.57 3.52
C VAL A 16 5.04 0.46 3.92
N ALA A 17 6.26 0.81 4.35
CA ALA A 17 7.27 -0.16 4.77
C ALA A 17 6.79 -0.97 5.99
N PHE A 18 6.16 -0.32 6.97
CA PHE A 18 5.61 -0.95 8.16
C PHE A 18 4.47 -1.93 7.80
N LEU A 19 3.52 -1.51 6.98
CA LEU A 19 2.42 -2.37 6.54
C LEU A 19 2.93 -3.57 5.74
N LEU A 20 3.89 -3.36 4.85
CA LEU A 20 4.49 -4.43 4.06
C LEU A 20 5.25 -5.42 4.94
N ALA A 21 6.12 -4.94 5.83
CA ALA A 21 6.87 -5.79 6.77
C ALA A 21 5.94 -6.52 7.76
N GLY A 22 4.89 -5.88 8.23
CA GLY A 22 3.94 -6.51 9.13
C GLY A 22 3.11 -7.58 8.42
N MET A 23 2.67 -7.36 7.18
CA MET A 23 1.98 -8.39 6.39
C MET A 23 2.87 -9.60 6.11
N THR A 24 4.15 -9.38 5.75
CA THR A 24 5.08 -10.47 5.51
C THR A 24 5.34 -11.26 6.79
N LEU A 25 5.47 -10.58 7.95
CA LEU A 25 5.65 -11.25 9.23
C LEU A 25 4.43 -12.08 9.64
N VAL A 26 3.21 -11.55 9.49
CA VAL A 26 1.97 -12.27 9.79
C VAL A 26 1.83 -13.49 8.87
N THR A 27 2.07 -13.30 7.58
CA THR A 27 1.98 -14.39 6.58
C THR A 27 3.06 -15.44 6.82
N PHE A 28 4.28 -15.03 7.11
CA PHE A 28 5.37 -15.93 7.47
C PHE A 28 5.00 -16.75 8.71
N SER A 29 4.52 -16.10 9.77
CA SER A 29 4.11 -16.78 11.00
C SER A 29 3.02 -17.81 10.72
N TYR A 30 1.99 -17.43 9.95
CA TYR A 30 0.93 -18.36 9.53
C TYR A 30 1.50 -19.58 8.81
N VAL A 31 2.40 -19.38 7.84
CA VAL A 31 3.04 -20.48 7.10
C VAL A 31 3.88 -21.36 8.03
N VAL A 32 4.65 -20.78 8.95
CA VAL A 32 5.45 -21.55 9.92
C VAL A 32 4.54 -22.43 10.75
N PHE A 33 3.55 -21.88 11.44
CA PHE A 33 2.68 -22.68 12.32
C PHE A 33 1.89 -23.74 11.56
N ASN A 34 1.42 -23.46 10.35
CA ASN A 34 0.66 -24.43 9.53
C ASN A 34 1.52 -25.54 8.91
N ASN A 35 2.84 -25.40 8.85
CA ASN A 35 3.73 -26.44 8.30
C ASN A 35 4.59 -27.11 9.37
N LEU A 36 4.78 -26.46 10.52
CA LEU A 36 5.71 -26.91 11.55
C LEU A 36 5.19 -28.10 12.35
N TYR A 37 3.88 -28.21 12.61
CA TYR A 37 3.33 -29.33 13.39
C TYR A 37 3.60 -30.68 12.71
N GLY A 38 3.54 -30.74 11.37
CA GLY A 38 3.80 -31.97 10.61
C GLY A 38 5.23 -32.50 10.77
N VAL A 39 6.19 -31.58 10.94
CA VAL A 39 7.59 -31.93 11.23
C VAL A 39 7.69 -32.63 12.58
N PHE A 40 7.01 -32.11 13.61
CA PHE A 40 7.02 -32.70 14.96
C PHE A 40 6.32 -34.05 15.03
N TYR A 41 5.21 -34.25 14.31
CA TYR A 41 4.60 -35.58 14.22
C TYR A 41 5.53 -36.59 13.54
N SER A 42 6.18 -36.22 12.44
CA SER A 42 7.16 -37.09 11.77
C SER A 42 8.37 -37.43 12.66
N LEU A 43 8.83 -36.48 13.48
CA LEU A 43 9.87 -36.71 14.49
C LEU A 43 9.40 -37.64 15.63
N GLY A 44 8.15 -37.50 16.06
CA GLY A 44 7.56 -38.41 17.06
C GLY A 44 7.52 -39.85 16.58
N ASP A 45 7.09 -40.09 15.34
CA ASP A 45 7.05 -41.42 14.74
C ASP A 45 8.45 -42.06 14.58
N SER A 46 9.46 -41.23 14.31
CA SER A 46 10.83 -41.71 14.04
C SER A 46 11.71 -41.85 15.29
N LEU A 47 11.37 -41.20 16.41
CA LEU A 47 12.14 -41.23 17.66
C LEU A 47 11.32 -41.87 18.82
N PRO A 48 11.38 -43.19 19.01
CA PRO A 48 10.58 -43.90 20.02
C PRO A 48 10.80 -43.42 21.46
N PHE A 49 11.99 -42.92 21.78
CA PHE A 49 12.33 -42.44 23.13
C PHE A 49 11.79 -41.04 23.44
N ALA A 50 11.39 -40.27 22.42
CA ALA A 50 10.92 -38.89 22.54
C ALA A 50 9.52 -38.67 21.95
N ASN A 51 8.82 -39.76 21.61
CA ASN A 51 7.55 -39.76 20.89
C ASN A 51 6.48 -38.89 21.58
N ASP A 52 6.21 -39.14 22.87
CA ASP A 52 5.22 -38.40 23.65
C ASP A 52 5.51 -36.88 23.68
N ALA A 53 6.78 -36.51 23.82
CA ALA A 53 7.21 -35.12 23.84
C ALA A 53 7.04 -34.44 22.48
N MET A 54 7.44 -35.11 21.39
CA MET A 54 7.31 -34.58 20.04
C MET A 54 5.84 -34.43 19.62
N PHE A 55 4.98 -35.40 19.95
CA PHE A 55 3.55 -35.31 19.69
C PHE A 55 2.88 -34.21 20.50
N SER A 56 3.21 -34.05 21.80
CA SER A 56 2.69 -32.95 22.61
C SER A 56 3.06 -31.57 22.04
N ILE A 57 4.29 -31.42 21.52
CA ILE A 57 4.71 -30.19 20.83
C ILE A 57 3.93 -30.02 19.52
N GLY A 58 3.78 -31.08 18.72
CA GLY A 58 2.99 -31.07 17.49
C GLY A 58 1.54 -30.64 17.72
N ASP A 59 0.88 -31.21 18.73
CA ASP A 59 -0.50 -30.86 19.13
C ASP A 59 -0.60 -29.40 19.56
N SER A 60 0.37 -28.90 20.33
CA SER A 60 0.40 -27.50 20.77
C SER A 60 0.52 -26.53 19.59
N ILE A 61 1.37 -26.86 18.61
CA ILE A 61 1.56 -26.05 17.40
C ILE A 61 0.30 -26.11 16.52
N LEU A 62 -0.31 -27.29 16.38
CA LEU A 62 -1.54 -27.48 15.62
C LEU A 62 -2.69 -26.66 16.22
N TYR A 63 -2.82 -26.66 17.55
CA TYR A 63 -3.81 -25.85 18.26
C TYR A 63 -3.65 -24.36 17.93
N VAL A 64 -2.43 -23.83 18.04
CA VAL A 64 -2.14 -22.44 17.69
C VAL A 64 -2.47 -22.18 16.22
N ALA A 65 -2.06 -23.05 15.30
CA ALA A 65 -2.31 -22.89 13.87
C ALA A 65 -3.82 -22.83 13.54
N GLN A 66 -4.64 -23.64 14.21
CA GLN A 66 -6.10 -23.66 14.02
C GLN A 66 -6.77 -22.37 14.52
N GLU A 67 -6.27 -21.79 15.61
CA GLU A 67 -6.79 -20.51 16.13
C GLU A 67 -6.33 -19.28 15.32
N MET A 68 -5.46 -19.46 14.31
CA MET A 68 -4.85 -18.40 13.51
C MET A 68 -5.72 -17.86 12.35
N THR A 69 -7.05 -18.06 12.36
CA THR A 69 -7.96 -17.53 11.31
C THR A 69 -7.84 -16.02 11.12
N TRP A 70 -7.61 -15.28 12.20
CA TRP A 70 -7.31 -13.85 12.22
C TRP A 70 -6.14 -13.41 11.35
N SER A 71 -5.13 -14.28 11.11
CA SER A 71 -3.95 -13.89 10.35
C SER A 71 -4.31 -13.50 8.92
N VAL A 72 -5.22 -14.25 8.29
CA VAL A 72 -5.70 -13.98 6.93
C VAL A 72 -6.50 -12.68 6.89
N ALA A 73 -7.41 -12.48 7.85
CA ALA A 73 -8.21 -11.27 7.95
C ALA A 73 -7.34 -10.02 8.21
N LEU A 74 -6.34 -10.14 9.09
CA LEU A 74 -5.38 -9.07 9.38
C LEU A 74 -4.56 -8.71 8.14
N THR A 75 -4.01 -9.71 7.43
CA THR A 75 -3.25 -9.47 6.20
C THR A 75 -4.12 -8.79 5.14
N LYS A 76 -5.39 -9.18 4.97
CA LYS A 76 -6.32 -8.49 4.06
C LYS A 76 -6.56 -7.02 4.49
N ALA A 77 -6.75 -6.77 5.77
CA ALA A 77 -6.92 -5.42 6.30
C ALA A 77 -5.69 -4.55 6.05
N MET A 78 -4.50 -5.06 6.39
CA MET A 78 -3.22 -4.38 6.15
C MET A 78 -2.96 -4.14 4.66
N PHE A 79 -3.34 -5.08 3.80
CA PHE A 79 -3.23 -4.92 2.34
C PHE A 79 -4.14 -3.82 1.82
N GLY A 80 -5.39 -3.75 2.30
CA GLY A 80 -6.30 -2.65 2.01
C GLY A 80 -5.68 -1.31 2.40
N TRP A 81 -5.08 -1.22 3.59
CA TRP A 81 -4.38 -0.02 4.03
C TRP A 81 -3.16 0.31 3.15
N LEU A 82 -2.37 -0.71 2.78
CA LEU A 82 -1.21 -0.54 1.91
C LEU A 82 -1.61 0.04 0.55
N ILE A 83 -2.71 -0.44 -0.05
CA ILE A 83 -3.20 0.07 -1.34
C ILE A 83 -3.44 1.57 -1.27
N PHE A 84 -4.22 2.04 -0.30
CA PHE A 84 -4.62 3.45 -0.25
C PHE A 84 -3.47 4.40 0.12
N VAL A 85 -2.61 3.99 1.05
CA VAL A 85 -1.39 4.77 1.37
C VAL A 85 -0.42 4.74 0.19
N GLY A 86 -0.26 3.58 -0.45
CA GLY A 86 0.60 3.38 -1.61
C GLY A 86 0.13 4.17 -2.83
N LEU A 87 -1.19 4.28 -3.07
CA LEU A 87 -1.75 5.10 -4.14
C LEU A 87 -1.41 6.59 -3.95
N ALA A 88 -1.60 7.13 -2.73
CA ALA A 88 -1.25 8.51 -2.43
C ALA A 88 0.26 8.77 -2.59
N TRP A 89 1.11 7.83 -2.15
CA TRP A 89 2.55 7.88 -2.36
C TRP A 89 2.91 7.80 -3.85
N GLY A 90 2.26 6.93 -4.62
CA GLY A 90 2.44 6.78 -6.07
C GLY A 90 2.18 8.05 -6.87
N VAL A 91 1.11 8.79 -6.52
CA VAL A 91 0.82 10.10 -7.12
C VAL A 91 1.93 11.10 -6.83
N ARG A 92 2.51 11.06 -5.63
CA ARG A 92 3.58 11.98 -5.23
C ARG A 92 4.89 11.75 -6.00
N ILE A 93 5.28 10.49 -6.21
CA ILE A 93 6.47 10.16 -7.00
C ILE A 93 6.25 10.33 -8.50
N GLY A 94 4.99 10.47 -8.93
CA GLY A 94 4.64 10.69 -10.33
C GLY A 94 4.64 9.39 -11.15
N ALA A 95 4.19 8.27 -10.58
CA ALA A 95 4.17 6.96 -11.22
C ALA A 95 3.17 6.81 -12.39
N HIS A 96 2.72 7.91 -13.01
CA HIS A 96 1.77 7.93 -14.13
C HIS A 96 2.46 7.93 -15.51
N ILE A 97 3.55 7.17 -15.62
CA ILE A 97 4.47 7.10 -16.77
C ILE A 97 3.73 6.85 -18.10
N GLY A 98 2.70 5.98 -18.09
CA GLY A 98 1.95 5.61 -19.30
C GLY A 98 1.16 6.77 -19.93
N VAL A 99 0.53 7.62 -19.11
CA VAL A 99 -0.22 8.78 -19.63
C VAL A 99 0.74 9.87 -20.09
N ASP A 100 1.86 10.03 -19.40
CA ASP A 100 2.88 11.01 -19.77
C ASP A 100 3.48 10.73 -21.16
N LEU A 101 3.68 9.45 -21.54
CA LEU A 101 4.16 9.08 -22.87
C LEU A 101 3.16 9.43 -23.99
N LEU A 102 1.85 9.30 -23.74
CA LEU A 102 0.82 9.68 -24.71
C LEU A 102 0.75 11.20 -24.87
N VAL A 103 0.85 11.94 -23.77
CA VAL A 103 0.80 13.41 -23.78
C VAL A 103 2.03 14.00 -24.49
N ARG A 104 3.21 13.37 -24.37
CA ARG A 104 4.46 13.81 -25.04
C ARG A 104 4.37 13.90 -26.57
N GLN A 105 3.42 13.22 -27.20
CA GLN A 105 3.23 13.26 -28.66
C GLN A 105 2.57 14.57 -29.14
N PHE A 106 2.00 15.36 -28.23
CA PHE A 106 1.32 16.62 -28.57
C PHE A 106 2.26 17.84 -28.45
N SER A 107 1.86 18.98 -29.04
CA SER A 107 2.59 20.25 -28.90
C SER A 107 2.57 20.77 -27.45
N PRO A 108 3.57 21.55 -26.99
CA PRO A 108 3.70 21.95 -25.58
C PRO A 108 2.47 22.65 -24.97
N ALA A 109 1.74 23.42 -25.77
CA ALA A 109 0.49 24.07 -25.34
C ALA A 109 -0.63 23.04 -25.09
N ASN A 110 -0.76 22.04 -25.96
CA ASN A 110 -1.77 20.99 -25.85
C ASN A 110 -1.43 20.03 -24.71
N GLN A 111 -0.16 19.77 -24.43
CA GLN A 111 0.28 18.98 -23.28
C GLN A 111 -0.23 19.55 -21.96
N ARG A 112 -0.07 20.87 -21.77
CA ARG A 112 -0.52 21.56 -20.56
C ARG A 112 -2.04 21.54 -20.43
N LEU A 113 -2.77 21.75 -21.52
CA LEU A 113 -4.24 21.67 -21.52
C LEU A 113 -4.73 20.28 -21.12
N MET A 114 -4.13 19.23 -21.71
CA MET A 114 -4.47 17.84 -21.39
C MET A 114 -4.14 17.49 -19.94
N ALA A 115 -2.99 17.95 -19.42
CA ALA A 115 -2.62 17.75 -18.02
C ALA A 115 -3.61 18.44 -17.06
N ILE A 116 -4.02 19.68 -17.35
CA ILE A 116 -5.02 20.40 -16.56
C ILE A 116 -6.37 19.66 -16.57
N LEU A 117 -6.82 19.21 -17.75
CA LEU A 117 -8.07 18.48 -17.89
C LEU A 117 -8.04 17.15 -17.13
N ALA A 118 -6.97 16.37 -17.26
CA ALA A 118 -6.78 15.13 -16.53
C ALA A 118 -6.78 15.37 -15.01
N LEU A 119 -6.04 16.38 -14.52
CA LEU A 119 -6.00 16.72 -13.10
C LEU A 119 -7.37 17.16 -12.56
N LEU A 120 -8.16 17.90 -13.33
CA LEU A 120 -9.52 18.28 -12.93
C LEU A 120 -10.43 17.05 -12.79
N ILE A 121 -10.35 16.10 -13.72
CA ILE A 121 -11.10 14.84 -13.63
C ILE A 121 -10.65 14.04 -12.41
N CYS A 122 -9.34 13.89 -12.21
CA CYS A 122 -8.78 13.18 -11.05
C CYS A 122 -9.19 13.83 -9.73
N LEU A 123 -9.13 15.17 -9.63
CA LEU A 123 -9.58 15.91 -8.44
C LEU A 123 -11.06 15.71 -8.17
N GLY A 124 -11.91 15.82 -9.21
CA GLY A 124 -13.34 15.59 -9.09
C GLY A 124 -13.66 14.17 -8.62
N TYR A 125 -12.99 13.17 -9.20
CA TYR A 125 -13.14 11.77 -8.79
C TYR A 125 -12.69 11.53 -7.35
N CYS A 126 -11.53 12.07 -6.94
CA CYS A 126 -11.05 11.92 -5.57
C CYS A 126 -11.99 12.59 -4.57
N ALA A 127 -12.55 13.77 -4.89
CA ALA A 127 -13.51 14.46 -4.03
C ALA A 127 -14.81 13.65 -3.88
N LEU A 128 -15.35 13.15 -5.01
CA LEU A 128 -16.53 12.29 -5.01
C LEU A 128 -16.30 11.03 -4.19
N MET A 129 -15.17 10.35 -4.39
CA MET A 129 -14.84 9.13 -3.66
C MET A 129 -14.60 9.39 -2.17
N THR A 130 -13.97 10.51 -1.79
CA THR A 130 -13.81 10.89 -0.38
C THR A 130 -15.16 11.08 0.29
N TYR A 131 -16.10 11.77 -0.36
CA TYR A 131 -17.45 11.98 0.16
C TYR A 131 -18.24 10.67 0.26
N SER A 132 -18.30 9.88 -0.81
CA SER A 132 -19.05 8.61 -0.82
C SER A 132 -18.51 7.60 0.19
N SER A 133 -17.18 7.54 0.37
CA SER A 133 -16.57 6.61 1.31
C SER A 133 -16.70 7.05 2.77
N GLU A 134 -16.79 8.35 3.06
CA GLU A 134 -17.14 8.84 4.40
C GLU A 134 -18.54 8.38 4.80
N GLN A 135 -19.53 8.49 3.91
CA GLN A 135 -20.87 7.98 4.15
C GLN A 135 -20.87 6.48 4.44
N TRP A 136 -20.07 5.72 3.68
CA TRP A 136 -19.93 4.28 3.89
C TRP A 136 -19.34 3.96 5.28
N VAL A 137 -18.30 4.68 5.71
CA VAL A 137 -17.71 4.53 7.04
C VAL A 137 -18.69 4.88 8.14
N SER A 138 -19.48 5.96 7.97
CA SER A 138 -20.50 6.38 8.92
C SER A 138 -21.59 5.31 9.12
N VAL A 139 -22.04 4.68 8.03
CA VAL A 139 -22.97 3.54 8.09
C VAL A 139 -22.34 2.36 8.86
N LEU A 140 -21.09 1.99 8.57
CA LEU A 140 -20.43 0.90 9.30
C LEU A 140 -20.18 1.23 10.77
N TYR A 141 -19.91 2.49 11.10
CA TYR A 141 -19.75 2.97 12.47
C TYR A 141 -21.06 2.82 13.26
N THR A 142 -22.18 3.22 12.67
CA THR A 142 -23.51 3.13 13.30
C THR A 142 -23.99 1.69 13.46
N VAL A 143 -23.77 0.84 12.45
CA VAL A 143 -24.11 -0.59 12.50
C VAL A 143 -23.24 -1.33 13.54
N GLY A 144 -21.98 -0.93 13.68
CA GLY A 144 -21.09 -1.45 14.72
C GLY A 144 -20.68 -2.92 14.53
N THR A 145 -20.76 -3.45 13.31
CA THR A 145 -20.38 -4.82 12.97
C THR A 145 -18.89 -5.09 13.23
N GLY A 146 -18.62 -6.23 13.86
CA GLY A 146 -17.27 -6.77 14.03
C GLY A 146 -16.64 -7.11 12.68
N ALA A 147 -15.32 -6.92 12.57
CA ALA A 147 -14.59 -7.40 11.40
C ALA A 147 -14.44 -8.92 11.50
N GLU A 148 -14.66 -9.63 10.39
CA GLU A 148 -14.52 -11.09 10.30
C GLU A 148 -13.15 -11.54 10.85
N ASP A 149 -13.15 -12.54 11.75
CA ASP A 149 -11.98 -13.09 12.46
C ASP A 149 -11.15 -12.10 13.32
N LEU A 150 -11.52 -10.82 13.36
CA LEU A 150 -10.82 -9.74 14.04
C LEU A 150 -11.68 -9.09 15.15
N ASP A 151 -12.98 -9.37 15.16
CA ASP A 151 -13.96 -8.92 16.15
C ASP A 151 -13.59 -9.33 17.58
N ARG A 152 -13.00 -10.51 17.76
CA ARG A 152 -12.46 -10.98 19.04
C ARG A 152 -11.36 -10.09 19.63
N PHE A 153 -10.68 -9.29 18.80
CA PHE A 153 -9.70 -8.29 19.23
C PHE A 153 -10.29 -6.88 19.39
N GLY A 154 -11.62 -6.75 19.30
CA GLY A 154 -12.33 -5.48 19.35
C GLY A 154 -12.30 -4.68 18.04
N VAL A 155 -11.78 -5.26 16.96
CA VAL A 155 -11.69 -4.60 15.66
C VAL A 155 -13.04 -4.68 14.96
N ARG A 156 -13.62 -3.50 14.70
CA ARG A 156 -14.85 -3.34 13.91
C ARG A 156 -14.54 -3.04 12.44
N GLN A 157 -15.48 -3.35 11.55
CA GLN A 157 -15.31 -3.13 10.10
C GLN A 157 -14.94 -1.68 9.74
N TRP A 158 -15.51 -0.70 10.43
CA TRP A 158 -15.22 0.71 10.15
C TRP A 158 -13.75 1.10 10.39
N HIS A 159 -13.04 0.43 11.32
CA HIS A 159 -11.60 0.67 11.53
C HIS A 159 -10.76 0.26 10.31
N ILE A 160 -11.21 -0.75 9.56
CA ILE A 160 -10.53 -1.20 8.35
C ILE A 160 -10.88 -0.25 7.21
N VAL A 161 -12.17 0.06 7.04
CA VAL A 161 -12.68 0.81 5.90
C VAL A 161 -12.39 2.32 5.96
N MET A 162 -12.10 2.88 7.15
CA MET A 162 -11.75 4.30 7.28
C MET A 162 -10.54 4.74 6.46
N ILE A 163 -9.67 3.81 6.06
CA ILE A 163 -8.55 4.13 5.18
C ILE A 163 -8.98 4.57 3.78
N VAL A 164 -10.19 4.22 3.34
CA VAL A 164 -10.71 4.59 2.03
C VAL A 164 -10.91 6.11 1.92
N PRO A 165 -11.70 6.79 2.78
CA PRO A 165 -11.82 8.24 2.73
C PRO A 165 -10.48 8.94 3.02
N ILE A 166 -9.67 8.40 3.93
CA ILE A 166 -8.34 8.96 4.23
C ILE A 166 -7.44 8.89 2.99
N GLY A 167 -7.39 7.75 2.31
CA GLY A 167 -6.58 7.55 1.11
C GLY A 167 -6.99 8.46 -0.03
N PHE A 168 -8.29 8.56 -0.32
CA PHE A 168 -8.80 9.47 -1.35
C PHE A 168 -8.58 10.95 -0.99
N ALA A 169 -8.71 11.33 0.29
CA ALA A 169 -8.42 12.68 0.75
C ALA A 169 -6.92 13.02 0.59
N LEU A 170 -6.03 12.10 0.97
CA LEU A 170 -4.59 12.26 0.75
C LEU A 170 -4.26 12.41 -0.73
N MET A 171 -4.84 11.53 -1.57
CA MET A 171 -4.66 11.57 -3.01
C MET A 171 -5.18 12.87 -3.63
N PHE A 172 -6.33 13.39 -3.16
CA PHE A 172 -6.86 14.69 -3.55
C PHE A 172 -5.86 15.81 -3.24
N LEU A 173 -5.29 15.83 -2.03
CA LEU A 173 -4.28 16.83 -1.65
C LEU A 173 -3.04 16.75 -2.54
N ARG A 174 -2.59 15.54 -2.92
CA ARG A 174 -1.45 15.35 -3.82
C ARG A 174 -1.74 15.85 -5.23
N PHE A 175 -2.90 15.50 -5.81
CA PHE A 175 -3.30 16.03 -7.11
C PHE A 175 -3.49 17.55 -7.08
N LEU A 176 -3.98 18.12 -5.98
CA LEU A 176 -4.14 19.56 -5.84
C LEU A 176 -2.78 20.26 -5.83
N GLN A 177 -1.77 19.68 -5.17
CA GLN A 177 -0.40 20.19 -5.21
C GLN A 177 0.17 20.21 -6.63
N ILE A 178 -0.07 19.14 -7.41
CA ILE A 178 0.38 19.05 -8.82
C ILE A 178 -0.38 20.08 -9.67
N PHE A 179 -1.69 20.17 -9.51
CA PHE A 179 -2.54 21.12 -10.21
C PHE A 179 -2.09 22.57 -10.02
N ILE A 180 -1.80 22.97 -8.78
CA ILE A 180 -1.31 24.32 -8.48
C ILE A 180 0.06 24.56 -9.16
N ARG A 181 0.97 23.58 -9.19
CA ARG A 181 2.26 23.72 -9.88
C ARG A 181 2.12 23.87 -11.39
N VAL A 182 1.20 23.11 -11.99
CA VAL A 182 0.89 23.20 -13.43
C VAL A 182 0.26 24.55 -13.77
N LEU A 183 -0.62 25.09 -12.92
CA LEU A 183 -1.17 26.45 -13.10
C LEU A 183 -0.09 27.53 -12.97
N GLN A 184 0.85 27.39 -12.03
CA GLN A 184 1.99 28.30 -11.86
C GLN A 184 3.04 28.19 -12.98
N GLY A 185 2.88 27.26 -13.93
CA GLY A 185 3.83 27.05 -15.02
C GLY A 185 5.15 26.40 -14.56
N LYS A 186 5.20 25.89 -13.33
CA LYS A 186 6.39 25.23 -12.76
C LYS A 186 6.53 23.77 -13.22
N GLN A 187 5.49 23.20 -13.83
CA GLN A 187 5.44 21.82 -14.30
C GLN A 187 4.58 21.74 -15.58
N GLN A 188 5.05 21.04 -16.62
CA GLN A 188 4.33 20.94 -17.91
C GLN A 188 3.47 19.67 -18.03
N GLY A 189 3.68 18.66 -17.19
CA GLY A 189 2.94 17.39 -17.17
C GLY A 189 2.63 16.90 -15.75
N MET A 190 2.06 15.70 -15.61
CA MET A 190 1.75 15.12 -14.29
C MET A 190 2.98 14.50 -13.60
N GLY A 191 3.94 13.98 -14.36
CA GLY A 191 5.22 13.49 -13.82
C GLY A 191 6.17 14.60 -13.38
N LEU A 192 6.87 14.38 -12.26
CA LEU A 192 7.93 15.26 -11.74
C LEU A 192 9.33 14.80 -12.17
N HIS A 193 9.50 13.50 -12.40
CA HIS A 193 10.71 12.86 -12.89
C HIS A 193 10.31 11.77 -13.88
N SER A 194 10.83 11.85 -15.11
CA SER A 194 10.73 10.77 -16.07
C SER A 194 11.80 9.75 -15.71
N GLU A 195 11.41 8.59 -15.18
CA GLU A 195 12.34 7.46 -15.00
C GLU A 195 13.04 7.11 -16.32
N VAL A 196 12.42 7.38 -17.47
CA VAL A 196 13.04 7.23 -18.79
C VAL A 196 14.22 8.20 -18.95
N ASP A 197 14.09 9.44 -18.47
CA ASP A 197 15.17 10.44 -18.57
C ASP A 197 16.33 10.08 -17.61
N ASP A 198 16.02 9.49 -16.45
CA ASP A 198 17.05 9.03 -15.50
C ASP A 198 17.69 7.70 -15.95
N ALA A 199 16.94 6.78 -16.56
CA ALA A 199 17.46 5.55 -17.17
C ALA A 199 18.34 5.86 -18.40
N VAL A 200 17.96 6.84 -19.22
CA VAL A 200 18.79 7.32 -20.33
C VAL A 200 20.08 7.95 -19.81
N LYS A 201 20.02 8.80 -18.78
CA LYS A 201 21.22 9.36 -18.15
C LYS A 201 22.12 8.28 -17.56
N LEU A 202 21.55 7.30 -16.85
CA LEU A 202 22.30 6.17 -16.29
C LEU A 202 22.99 5.36 -17.40
N ALA A 203 22.27 5.03 -18.48
CA ALA A 203 22.84 4.33 -19.63
C ALA A 203 23.91 5.15 -20.37
N GLU A 204 23.80 6.48 -20.39
CA GLU A 204 24.82 7.39 -20.92
C GLU A 204 26.06 7.43 -20.02
N THR A 205 25.92 7.47 -18.69
CA THR A 205 27.05 7.35 -17.75
C THR A 205 27.76 6.00 -17.83
N ASP A 206 27.03 4.89 -17.92
CA ASP A 206 27.62 3.54 -18.07
C ASP A 206 28.44 3.42 -19.37
N LYS A 207 27.94 3.99 -20.47
CA LYS A 207 28.67 4.05 -21.74
C LYS A 207 29.93 4.92 -21.64
N ALA A 208 29.87 6.03 -20.92
CA ALA A 208 31.01 6.92 -20.73
C ALA A 208 32.12 6.28 -19.86
N GLU A 209 31.77 5.42 -18.90
CA GLU A 209 32.73 4.65 -18.09
C GLU A 209 33.35 3.47 -18.86
N THR A 210 32.59 2.80 -19.72
CA THR A 210 33.08 1.65 -20.52
C THR A 210 33.95 2.04 -21.73
N THR A 211 34.01 3.34 -22.07
CA THR A 211 34.82 3.85 -23.20
C THR A 211 36.16 4.46 -22.75
N LYS A 212 36.50 4.38 -21.45
CA LYS A 212 37.82 4.73 -20.90
C LYS A 212 38.62 3.49 -20.55
#